data_AF-A0A6A4V822-F1
#
_entry.id   AF-A0A6A4V822-F1
#
_cell.length_a   1.000
_cell.length_b   1.000
_cell.length_c   1.000
_cell.angle_alpha   90.00
_cell.angle_beta   90.00
_cell.angle_gamma   90.00
#
_symmetry.space_group_name_H-M   'P 1'
#
loop_
_entity.id
_entity.type
_entity.pdbx_description
1 polymer ?
#
loop_
_entity_poly.entity_id
_entity_poly.type
_entity_poly.pdbx_seq_one_letter_code
_entity_poly.pdbx_strand_id
1 'polypeptide(L)'
;MVLTLCCGCLSLRTGSLAIGVTYLSISCLVLLAWTAFLLERAIAMRFDYYWDLLYIYFGLLVVCVPNIVTNSLLIHGLRHNRRKFLFPWVIWYGVFKALVTLAWLAAAAWALWMCFAWNGLGTTQAVVANLVIWIPGLVGMTVMWYWYACVVTYFQILAPSDVYAMTNI
;
A
#
# COMPACT_ATOMS: atom_id res chain seq x y z
N MET A 1 -27.36 4.73 11.63
CA MET A 1 -26.55 5.89 11.23
C MET A 1 -26.22 5.75 9.76
N VAL A 2 -26.68 6.69 8.92
CA VAL A 2 -26.30 6.74 7.51
C VAL A 2 -24.83 7.18 7.47
N LEU A 3 -23.92 6.26 7.12
CA LEU A 3 -22.52 6.57 6.88
C LEU A 3 -22.43 7.45 5.63
N THR A 4 -22.48 8.76 5.85
CA THR A 4 -22.54 9.80 4.84
C THR A 4 -21.23 9.84 4.04
N LEU A 5 -21.29 9.17 2.88
CA LEU A 5 -20.68 9.52 1.59
C LEU A 5 -19.20 9.93 1.58
N CYS A 6 -18.33 9.04 1.12
CA CYS A 6 -17.06 9.43 0.49
C CYS A 6 -17.36 9.71 -0.99
N CYS A 7 -17.14 10.95 -1.44
CA CYS A 7 -17.40 11.41 -2.81
C CYS A 7 -18.86 11.27 -3.28
N GLY A 8 -19.80 11.91 -2.59
CA GLY A 8 -21.09 12.36 -3.16
C GLY A 8 -22.17 11.31 -3.42
N CYS A 9 -21.85 10.05 -3.74
CA CYS A 9 -22.86 9.04 -4.10
C CYS A 9 -22.64 7.61 -3.55
N LEU A 10 -21.47 7.29 -2.97
CA LEU A 10 -21.13 5.92 -2.52
C LEU A 10 -21.02 5.83 -0.99
N SER A 11 -21.59 4.78 -0.40
CA SER A 11 -21.42 4.52 1.03
C SER A 11 -19.93 4.28 1.35
N LEU A 12 -19.45 4.78 2.49
CA LEU A 12 -18.07 4.55 2.99
C LEU A 12 -17.69 3.06 2.96
N ARG A 13 -18.67 2.18 3.23
CA ARG A 13 -18.52 0.72 3.19
C ARG A 13 -18.31 0.21 1.76
N THR A 14 -19.09 0.68 0.79
CA THR A 14 -18.96 0.26 -0.61
C THR A 14 -17.63 0.73 -1.20
N GLY A 15 -17.24 1.97 -0.93
CA GLY A 15 -15.95 2.52 -1.37
C GLY A 15 -14.76 1.74 -0.81
N SER A 16 -14.72 1.55 0.52
CA SER A 16 -13.67 0.79 1.18
C SER A 16 -13.59 -0.68 0.71
N LEU A 17 -14.72 -1.31 0.40
CA LEU A 17 -14.75 -2.67 -0.13
C LEU A 17 -14.19 -2.73 -1.56
N ALA A 18 -14.62 -1.83 -2.44
CA ALA A 18 -14.09 -1.74 -3.80
C ALA A 18 -12.57 -1.58 -3.79
N ILE A 19 -12.07 -0.72 -2.89
CA ILE A 19 -10.64 -0.50 -2.70
C ILE A 19 -9.95 -1.77 -2.20
N GLY A 20 -10.46 -2.38 -1.12
CA GLY A 20 -9.88 -3.62 -0.60
C GLY A 20 -9.74 -4.69 -1.67
N VAL A 21 -10.76 -4.84 -2.54
CA VAL A 21 -10.72 -5.75 -3.68
C VAL A 21 -9.66 -5.34 -4.70
N THR A 22 -9.63 -4.07 -5.14
CA THR A 22 -8.61 -3.61 -6.10
C THR A 22 -7.18 -3.79 -5.59
N TYR A 23 -6.91 -3.48 -4.32
CA TYR A 23 -5.59 -3.67 -3.71
C TYR A 23 -5.21 -5.14 -3.60
N LEU A 24 -6.17 -6.00 -3.27
CA LEU A 24 -5.95 -7.45 -3.23
C LEU A 24 -5.59 -7.96 -4.64
N SER A 25 -6.38 -7.61 -5.64
CA SER A 25 -6.14 -7.99 -7.04
C SER A 25 -4.78 -7.52 -7.54
N ILE A 26 -4.43 -6.24 -7.32
CA ILE A 26 -3.14 -5.69 -7.72
C ILE A 26 -2.00 -6.41 -6.97
N SER A 27 -2.13 -6.64 -5.67
CA SER A 27 -1.09 -7.33 -4.88
C SER A 27 -0.84 -8.76 -5.38
N CYS A 28 -1.91 -9.48 -5.74
CA CYS A 28 -1.79 -10.82 -6.33
C CYS A 28 -1.13 -10.77 -7.71
N LEU A 29 -1.54 -9.85 -8.58
CA LEU A 29 -0.94 -9.70 -9.92
C LEU A 29 0.53 -9.31 -9.85
N VAL A 30 0.88 -8.37 -8.96
CA VAL A 30 2.27 -7.95 -8.71
C VAL A 30 3.08 -9.14 -8.23
N LEU A 31 2.60 -9.90 -7.25
CA LEU A 31 3.31 -11.08 -6.76
C LEU A 31 3.55 -12.09 -7.90
N LEU A 32 2.52 -12.42 -8.68
CA LEU A 32 2.65 -13.35 -9.80
C LEU A 32 3.61 -12.85 -10.89
N ALA A 33 3.53 -11.58 -11.26
CA ALA A 33 4.39 -10.99 -12.28
C ALA A 33 5.86 -10.98 -11.83
N TRP A 34 6.13 -10.61 -10.57
CA TRP A 34 7.48 -10.65 -10.01
C TRP A 34 8.00 -12.06 -9.86
N THR A 35 7.17 -13.03 -9.45
CA THR A 35 7.58 -14.45 -9.39
C THR A 35 7.96 -14.96 -10.78
N ALA A 36 7.16 -14.65 -11.82
CA ALA A 36 7.46 -15.05 -13.18
C ALA A 36 8.77 -14.42 -13.69
N PHE A 37 8.95 -13.10 -13.46
CA PHE A 37 10.17 -12.39 -13.82
C PHE A 37 11.41 -12.95 -13.11
N LEU A 38 11.31 -13.21 -11.80
CA LEU A 38 12.42 -13.74 -11.02
C LEU A 38 12.75 -15.18 -11.42
N LEU A 39 11.76 -16.00 -11.76
CA LEU A 39 11.97 -17.36 -12.26
C LEU A 39 12.71 -17.35 -13.60
N GLU A 40 12.29 -16.50 -14.54
CA GLU A 40 12.97 -16.32 -15.83
C GLU A 40 14.44 -15.91 -15.61
N ARG A 41 14.67 -14.95 -14.71
CA ARG A 41 16.02 -14.49 -14.36
C ARG A 41 16.86 -15.56 -13.67
N ALA A 42 16.27 -16.35 -12.77
CA ALA A 42 16.96 -17.42 -12.07
C ALA A 42 17.44 -18.52 -13.04
N ILE A 43 16.65 -18.86 -14.05
CA ILE A 43 17.03 -19.85 -15.08
C ILE A 43 18.19 -19.34 -15.95
N ALA A 44 18.23 -18.03 -16.23
CA ALA A 44 19.23 -17.43 -17.11
C ALA A 44 20.57 -17.07 -16.41
N MET A 45 20.63 -17.06 -15.08
CA MET A 45 21.81 -16.57 -14.33
C MET A 45 22.76 -17.68 -13.89
N ARG A 46 24.04 -17.32 -13.74
CA ARG A 46 25.08 -18.16 -13.12
C ARG A 46 24.85 -18.24 -11.60
N PHE A 47 25.38 -19.30 -10.98
CA PHE A 47 25.21 -19.63 -9.55
C PHE A 47 25.52 -18.47 -8.59
N ASP A 48 26.45 -17.58 -8.94
CA ASP A 48 26.91 -16.50 -8.05
C ASP A 48 25.83 -15.44 -7.75
N TYR A 49 24.86 -15.22 -8.65
CA TYR A 49 23.78 -14.24 -8.47
C TYR A 49 22.47 -14.86 -7.96
N TYR A 50 22.44 -16.19 -7.81
CA TYR A 50 21.24 -16.93 -7.39
C TYR A 50 20.79 -16.54 -5.97
N TRP A 51 21.75 -16.35 -5.06
CA TRP A 51 21.46 -15.98 -3.68
C TRP A 51 20.86 -14.57 -3.56
N ASP A 52 21.36 -13.61 -4.33
CA ASP A 52 20.82 -12.24 -4.35
C ASP A 52 19.38 -12.22 -4.86
N LEU A 53 19.09 -12.97 -5.93
CA LEU A 53 17.73 -13.17 -6.44
C LEU A 53 16.81 -13.78 -5.37
N LEU A 54 17.30 -14.75 -4.60
CA LEU A 54 16.55 -15.41 -3.55
C LEU A 54 16.25 -14.45 -2.39
N TYR A 55 17.19 -13.59 -2.00
CA TYR A 55 16.95 -12.54 -1.00
C TYR A 55 15.91 -11.51 -1.47
N ILE A 56 15.98 -11.09 -2.73
CA ILE A 56 14.98 -10.19 -3.33
C ILE A 56 13.60 -10.86 -3.32
N TYR A 57 13.52 -12.12 -3.72
CA TYR A 57 12.28 -12.88 -3.72
C TYR A 57 11.70 -13.06 -2.31
N PHE A 58 12.55 -13.38 -1.34
CA PHE A 58 12.13 -13.50 0.05
C PHE A 58 11.61 -12.16 0.60
N GLY A 59 12.30 -11.06 0.32
CA GLY A 59 11.85 -9.72 0.68
C GLY A 59 10.48 -9.39 0.06
N LEU A 60 10.27 -9.75 -1.21
CA LEU A 60 8.99 -9.59 -1.89
C LEU A 60 7.88 -10.38 -1.18
N LEU A 61 8.12 -11.65 -0.83
CA LEU A 61 7.15 -12.49 -0.12
C LEU A 61 6.79 -11.90 1.25
N VAL A 62 7.78 -11.43 2.00
CA VAL A 62 7.59 -10.82 3.33
C VAL A 62 6.71 -9.57 3.26
N VAL A 63 6.71 -8.84 2.15
CA VAL A 63 5.85 -7.65 1.96
C VAL A 63 4.50 -8.03 1.38
N CYS A 64 4.47 -8.85 0.33
CA CYS A 64 3.26 -9.18 -0.42
C CYS A 64 2.30 -10.06 0.38
N VAL A 65 2.80 -11.08 1.09
CA VAL A 65 1.94 -12.03 1.82
C VAL A 65 1.15 -11.34 2.93
N PRO A 66 1.75 -10.57 3.87
CA PRO A 66 0.99 -9.86 4.88
C PRO A 66 0.04 -8.82 4.27
N ASN A 67 0.41 -8.19 3.15
CA ASN A 67 -0.47 -7.26 2.44
C ASN A 67 -1.71 -7.97 1.87
N ILE A 68 -1.56 -9.15 1.26
CA ILE A 68 -2.67 -9.97 0.77
C ILE A 68 -3.58 -10.41 1.93
N VAL A 69 -2.98 -10.92 3.02
CA VAL A 69 -3.71 -11.38 4.20
C VAL A 69 -4.50 -10.23 4.83
N THR A 70 -3.86 -9.10 5.09
CA THR A 70 -4.52 -7.94 5.71
C THR A 70 -5.60 -7.36 4.81
N ASN A 71 -5.40 -7.27 3.49
CA ASN A 71 -6.46 -6.82 2.56
C ASN A 71 -7.66 -7.79 2.54
N SER A 72 -7.41 -9.09 2.67
CA SER A 72 -8.49 -10.09 2.81
C SER A 72 -9.25 -9.91 4.13
N LEU A 73 -8.54 -9.65 5.23
CA LEU A 73 -9.14 -9.34 6.54
C LEU A 73 -9.97 -8.04 6.50
N LEU A 74 -9.50 -7.02 5.77
CA LEU A 74 -10.24 -5.79 5.52
C LEU A 74 -11.58 -6.11 4.85
N ILE A 75 -11.57 -6.85 3.74
CA ILE A 75 -12.81 -7.19 3.00
C ILE A 75 -13.78 -7.97 3.90
N HIS A 76 -13.28 -8.97 4.63
CA HIS A 76 -14.12 -9.72 5.57
C HIS A 76 -14.66 -8.85 6.72
N GLY A 77 -13.82 -7.98 7.30
CA GLY A 77 -14.21 -7.05 8.36
C GLY A 77 -15.30 -6.07 7.90
N LEU A 78 -15.18 -5.52 6.69
CA LEU A 78 -16.18 -4.64 6.09
C LEU A 78 -17.48 -5.38 5.71
N ARG A 79 -17.40 -6.62 5.24
CA ARG A 79 -18.59 -7.44 4.92
C ARG A 79 -19.37 -7.83 6.16
N HIS A 80 -18.71 -8.13 7.27
CA HIS A 80 -19.37 -8.56 8.49
C HIS A 80 -19.54 -7.46 9.55
N ASN A 81 -19.12 -6.23 9.27
CA ASN A 81 -19.11 -5.11 10.23
C ASN A 81 -18.39 -5.48 11.55
N ARG A 82 -17.30 -6.23 11.44
CA ARG A 82 -16.54 -6.75 12.59
C ARG A 82 -15.22 -6.00 12.74
N ARG A 83 -15.15 -5.14 13.75
CA ARG A 83 -13.98 -4.29 14.04
C ARG A 83 -12.69 -5.08 14.24
N LYS A 84 -12.77 -6.26 14.86
CA LYS A 84 -11.61 -7.14 15.14
C LYS A 84 -10.81 -7.51 13.89
N PHE A 85 -11.47 -7.68 12.74
CA PHE A 85 -10.78 -8.02 11.48
C PHE A 85 -10.19 -6.80 10.77
N LEU A 86 -10.68 -5.59 11.07
CA LEU A 86 -10.17 -4.34 10.51
C LEU A 86 -8.87 -3.90 11.20
N PHE A 87 -8.69 -4.25 12.47
CA PHE A 87 -7.57 -3.78 13.28
C PHE A 87 -6.18 -4.16 12.74
N PRO A 88 -5.91 -5.42 12.35
CA PRO A 88 -4.62 -5.78 11.77
C PRO A 88 -4.30 -5.01 10.49
N TRP A 89 -5.33 -4.75 9.66
CA TRP A 89 -5.16 -3.95 8.45
C TRP A 89 -4.82 -2.49 8.76
N VAL A 90 -5.51 -1.87 9.73
CA VAL A 90 -5.25 -0.47 10.11
C VAL A 90 -3.82 -0.28 10.61
N ILE A 91 -3.30 -1.22 11.41
CA ILE A 91 -1.91 -1.18 11.89
C ILE A 91 -0.94 -1.39 10.74
N TRP A 92 -1.10 -2.52 10.02
CA TRP A 92 -0.18 -2.89 8.94
C TRP A 92 -0.10 -1.82 7.87
N TYR A 93 -1.25 -1.35 7.38
CA TYR A 93 -1.31 -0.33 6.35
C TYR A 93 -0.78 1.02 6.84
N GLY A 94 -1.04 1.38 8.10
CA GLY A 94 -0.50 2.60 8.72
C GLY A 94 1.03 2.60 8.77
N VAL A 95 1.63 1.52 9.27
CA VAL A 95 3.10 1.36 9.33
C VAL A 95 3.69 1.34 7.93
N PHE A 96 3.11 0.54 7.02
CA PHE A 96 3.57 0.45 5.64
C PHE A 96 3.53 1.81 4.94
N LYS A 97 2.46 2.58 5.11
CA LYS A 97 2.34 3.92 4.51
C LYS A 97 3.31 4.92 5.11
N ALA A 98 3.56 4.88 6.42
CA ALA A 98 4.57 5.71 7.04
C ALA A 98 5.97 5.42 6.46
N LEU A 99 6.34 4.15 6.33
CA LEU A 99 7.62 3.74 5.74
C LEU A 99 7.75 4.17 4.28
N VAL A 100 6.70 3.96 3.47
CA VAL A 100 6.71 4.39 2.07
C VAL A 100 6.81 5.91 1.97
N THR A 101 6.12 6.66 2.84
CA THR A 101 6.21 8.13 2.89
C THR A 101 7.63 8.59 3.24
N LEU A 102 8.28 7.95 4.22
CA LEU A 102 9.68 8.23 4.57
C LEU A 102 10.65 7.89 3.44
N ALA A 103 10.48 6.75 2.77
CA ALA A 103 11.30 6.36 1.63
C ALA A 103 11.17 7.37 0.48
N TRP A 104 9.95 7.86 0.24
CA TRP A 104 9.73 8.95 -0.70
C TRP A 104 10.42 10.24 -0.22
N LEU A 105 10.28 10.68 1.03
CA LEU A 105 11.00 11.87 1.50
C LEU A 105 12.53 11.75 1.33
N ALA A 106 13.10 10.57 1.60
CA ALA A 106 14.51 10.30 1.38
C ALA A 106 14.91 10.37 -0.10
N ALA A 107 14.10 9.80 -1.00
CA ALA A 107 14.31 9.89 -2.43
C ALA A 107 14.25 11.36 -2.92
N ALA A 108 13.42 12.20 -2.30
CA ALA A 108 13.26 13.61 -2.66
C ALA A 108 14.51 14.39 -2.28
N ALA A 109 15.00 14.17 -1.06
CA ALA A 109 16.23 14.75 -0.56
C ALA A 109 17.44 14.35 -1.42
N TRP A 110 17.51 13.07 -1.81
CA TRP A 110 18.56 12.58 -2.70
C TRP A 110 18.50 13.23 -4.10
N ALA A 111 17.30 13.35 -4.67
CA ALA A 111 17.11 14.01 -5.96
C ALA A 111 17.51 15.50 -5.91
N LEU A 112 17.11 16.22 -4.85
CA LEU A 112 17.53 17.61 -4.64
C LEU A 112 19.04 17.74 -4.51
N TRP A 113 19.68 16.85 -3.72
CA TRP A 113 21.13 16.83 -3.59
C TRP A 113 21.83 16.63 -4.94
N MET A 114 21.34 15.72 -5.79
CA MET A 114 21.87 15.51 -7.14
C MET A 114 21.75 16.77 -8.02
N CYS A 115 20.67 17.55 -7.88
CA CYS A 115 20.50 18.81 -8.61
C CYS A 115 21.54 19.87 -8.24
N PHE A 116 21.94 19.93 -6.97
CA PHE A 116 22.93 20.90 -6.49
C PHE A 116 24.38 20.43 -6.65
N ALA A 117 24.62 19.12 -6.60
CA ALA A 117 25.97 18.56 -6.66
C ALA A 117 26.53 18.47 -8.09
N TRP A 118 25.69 18.34 -9.12
CA TRP A 118 26.12 18.15 -10.51
C TRP A 118 25.80 19.39 -11.38
N ASN A 119 26.83 20.16 -11.75
CA ASN A 119 26.69 21.31 -12.66
C ASN A 119 26.86 20.90 -14.13
N GLY A 120 25.90 20.17 -14.73
CA GLY A 120 26.00 19.77 -16.13
C GLY A 120 24.69 19.34 -16.80
N LEU A 121 24.66 19.33 -18.14
CA LEU A 121 23.49 19.01 -19.00
C LEU A 121 22.82 17.65 -18.73
N GLY A 122 23.49 16.71 -18.05
CA GLY A 122 22.88 15.45 -17.60
C GLY A 122 21.88 15.62 -16.45
N THR A 123 21.91 16.75 -15.74
CA THR A 123 21.00 17.02 -14.61
C THR A 123 19.59 17.36 -15.06
N THR A 124 19.40 18.09 -16.16
CA THR A 124 18.06 18.43 -16.65
C THR A 124 17.27 17.20 -17.10
N GLN A 125 17.93 16.24 -17.76
CA GLN A 125 17.29 14.97 -18.14
C GLN A 125 16.96 14.10 -16.92
N ALA A 126 17.88 14.02 -15.94
CA ALA A 126 17.63 13.33 -14.69
C ALA A 126 16.49 13.97 -13.89
N VAL A 127 16.39 15.31 -13.87
CA VAL A 127 15.31 16.05 -13.19
C VAL A 127 13.97 15.82 -13.86
N VAL A 128 13.89 15.88 -15.19
CA VAL A 128 12.64 15.62 -15.93
C VAL A 128 12.19 14.17 -15.78
N ALA A 129 13.11 13.20 -15.88
CA ALA A 129 12.81 11.79 -15.65
C ALA A 129 12.34 11.52 -14.22
N ASN A 130 12.91 12.22 -13.24
CA ASN A 130 12.39 12.20 -11.88
C ASN A 130 10.96 12.78 -11.83
N LEU A 131 10.70 14.00 -12.32
CA LEU A 131 9.36 14.60 -12.23
C LEU A 131 8.22 13.69 -12.76
N VAL A 132 8.46 12.93 -13.83
CA VAL A 132 7.51 11.97 -14.39
C VAL A 132 7.17 10.82 -13.45
N ILE A 133 8.11 10.38 -12.61
CA ILE A 133 7.89 9.34 -11.58
C ILE A 133 7.26 9.96 -10.33
N TRP A 134 7.68 11.18 -10.00
CA TRP A 134 7.32 11.85 -8.75
C TRP A 134 5.88 12.32 -8.69
N ILE A 135 5.38 12.93 -9.78
CA ILE A 135 4.01 13.47 -9.81
C ILE A 135 2.95 12.36 -9.64
N PRO A 136 2.97 11.25 -10.41
CA PRO A 136 2.05 10.14 -10.19
C PRO A 136 2.21 9.50 -8.82
N GLY A 137 3.43 9.43 -8.30
CA GLY A 137 3.71 8.89 -6.97
C GLY A 137 3.09 9.72 -5.85
N LEU A 138 3.20 11.05 -5.92
CA LEU A 138 2.58 11.97 -4.96
C LEU A 138 1.05 11.94 -5.02
N VAL A 139 0.47 11.97 -6.23
CA VAL A 139 -0.98 11.84 -6.40
C VAL A 139 -1.46 10.50 -5.85
N GLY A 140 -0.75 9.42 -6.18
CA GLY A 140 -1.00 8.09 -5.63
C GLY A 140 -0.97 8.10 -4.11
N MET A 141 0.10 8.61 -3.50
CA MET A 141 0.25 8.75 -2.04
C MET A 141 -0.92 9.47 -1.39
N THR A 142 -1.32 10.64 -1.90
CA THR A 142 -2.43 11.41 -1.35
C THR A 142 -3.73 10.62 -1.40
N VAL A 143 -4.01 9.96 -2.52
CA VAL A 143 -5.18 9.09 -2.68
C VAL A 143 -5.13 7.93 -1.69
N MET A 144 -3.97 7.28 -1.52
CA MET A 144 -3.83 6.17 -0.58
C MET A 144 -4.01 6.59 0.89
N TRP A 145 -3.51 7.77 1.28
CA TRP A 145 -3.72 8.35 2.62
C TRP A 145 -5.18 8.73 2.86
N TYR A 146 -5.86 9.31 1.87
CA TYR A 146 -7.29 9.58 1.94
C TYR A 146 -8.09 8.30 2.21
N TRP A 147 -7.78 7.22 1.51
CA TRP A 147 -8.46 5.94 1.71
C TRP A 147 -8.19 5.32 3.08
N TYR A 148 -6.95 5.41 3.55
CA TYR A 148 -6.61 4.99 4.90
C TYR A 148 -7.46 5.73 5.93
N ALA A 149 -7.56 7.07 5.82
CA ALA A 149 -8.40 7.87 6.70
C ALA A 149 -9.87 7.41 6.66
N CYS A 150 -10.42 7.12 5.48
CA CYS A 150 -11.79 6.62 5.35
C CYS A 150 -12.02 5.31 6.12
N VAL A 151 -11.11 4.35 6.00
CA VAL A 151 -11.21 3.06 6.71
C VAL A 151 -11.01 3.25 8.22
N VAL A 152 -10.11 4.15 8.64
CA VAL A 152 -9.91 4.50 10.06
C VAL A 152 -11.16 5.14 10.65
N THR A 153 -11.80 6.07 9.95
CA THR A 153 -13.08 6.67 10.36
C THR A 153 -14.16 5.59 10.48
N TYR A 154 -14.24 4.66 9.52
CA TYR A 154 -15.17 3.52 9.61
C TYR A 154 -14.89 2.65 10.84
N PHE A 155 -13.62 2.35 11.11
CA PHE A 155 -13.19 1.58 12.28
C PHE A 155 -13.57 2.26 13.61
N GLN A 156 -13.46 3.58 13.69
CA GLN A 156 -13.86 4.37 14.85
C GLN A 156 -15.39 4.36 15.04
N ILE A 157 -16.16 4.46 13.95
CA ILE A 157 -17.64 4.41 14.00
C ILE A 157 -18.16 3.06 14.51
N LEU A 158 -17.44 1.96 14.27
CA LEU A 158 -17.79 0.64 14.80
C LEU A 158 -17.42 0.44 16.28
N ALA A 159 -16.65 1.35 16.90
CA ALA A 159 -16.21 1.20 18.28
C ALA A 159 -17.35 1.21 19.32
N PRO A 160 -18.38 2.09 19.22
CA PRO A 160 -19.50 2.09 20.18
C PRO A 160 -20.36 0.84 20.08
N SER A 161 -20.54 0.26 18.88
CA SER A 161 -21.33 -0.96 18.70
C SER A 161 -20.72 -2.18 19.40
N ASP A 162 -19.40 -2.21 19.60
CA ASP A 162 -18.74 -3.28 20.35
C ASP A 162 -19.01 -3.19 21.85
N VAL A 163 -19.22 -1.98 22.39
CA VAL A 163 -19.54 -1.76 23.81
C VAL A 163 -20.92 -2.30 24.15
N TYR A 164 -21.93 -2.02 23.31
CA TYR A 164 -23.29 -2.54 23.51
C TYR A 164 -23.42 -4.05 23.30
N ALA A 165 -22.53 -4.65 22.51
CA ALA A 165 -22.48 -6.11 22.35
C ALA A 165 -21.83 -6.81 23.56
N MET A 166 -20.99 -6.11 24.33
CA MET A 166 -20.35 -6.66 25.53
C MET A 166 -21.18 -6.49 26.81
N THR A 167 -22.13 -5.56 26.84
CA THR A 167 -23.03 -5.36 28.00
C THR A 167 -24.25 -6.27 28.02
N ASN A 168 -24.52 -7.01 26.94
CA ASN A 168 -25.68 -7.92 26.81
C ASN A 168 -25.30 -9.40 26.97
N ILE A 169 -24.21 -9.70 27.70
CA ILE A 169 -23.80 -11.06 28.06
C ILE A 169 -23.90 -11.21 29.57
#